data_AF-A0A966CKF7-F1
#
_entry.id   AF-A0A966CKF7-F1
#
_cell.length_a   1.000
_cell.length_b   1.000
_cell.length_c   1.000
_cell.angle_alpha   90.00
_cell.angle_beta   90.00
_cell.angle_gamma   90.00
#
_symmetry.space_group_name_H-M   'P 1'
#
loop_
_entity.id
_entity.type
_entity.pdbx_description
1 polymer ?
#
loop_
_entity_poly.entity_id
_entity_poly.type
_entity_poly.pdbx_seq_one_letter_code
_entity_poly.pdbx_strand_id
1 'polypeptide(L)'
;MTTLVIYLLSRWRAHKFHRLPGLCKRGVIVITDRYPQAEVPGFYFDGTGLGAVKAESWLARKLAARELRLYQWMASHLPTLVIRLNIDADTAHARKPDHKLSMLRDKTSVIPTLHFNGATILDLDGRDPYAEVLDASLHAIDAALGKSNT
;
A
#
# COMPACT_ATOMS: atom_id res chain seq x y z
N MET A 1 -13.82 19.18 -10.44
CA MET A 1 -12.64 18.90 -11.29
C MET A 1 -11.68 17.88 -10.66
N THR A 2 -11.39 17.97 -9.36
CA THR A 2 -10.49 17.03 -8.63
C THR A 2 -10.97 15.57 -8.59
N THR A 3 -12.28 15.33 -8.43
CA THR A 3 -12.90 14.00 -8.33
C THR A 3 -12.62 13.09 -9.54
N LEU A 4 -12.65 13.65 -10.75
CA LEU A 4 -12.52 12.88 -11.99
C LEU A 4 -11.05 12.51 -12.27
N VAL A 5 -10.13 13.41 -11.93
CA VAL A 5 -8.68 13.19 -12.02
C VAL A 5 -8.24 12.09 -11.03
N ILE A 6 -8.72 12.15 -9.78
CA ILE A 6 -8.46 11.11 -8.76
C ILE A 6 -8.97 9.76 -9.26
N TYR A 7 -10.19 9.71 -9.79
CA TYR A 7 -10.76 8.48 -10.34
C TYR A 7 -9.95 7.91 -11.53
N LEU A 8 -9.47 8.78 -12.43
CA LEU A 8 -8.63 8.38 -13.57
C LEU A 8 -7.29 7.81 -13.12
N LEU A 9 -6.64 8.43 -12.12
CA LEU A 9 -5.39 7.93 -11.54
C LEU A 9 -5.59 6.56 -10.87
N SER A 10 -6.68 6.38 -10.12
CA SER A 10 -7.04 5.10 -9.52
C SER A 10 -7.29 4.01 -10.58
N ARG A 11 -7.94 4.34 -11.70
CA ARG A 11 -8.12 3.41 -12.83
C ARG A 11 -6.80 3.06 -13.51
N TRP A 12 -5.90 4.02 -13.67
CA TRP A 12 -4.58 3.77 -14.25
C TRP A 12 -3.73 2.86 -13.37
N ARG A 13 -3.78 3.04 -12.04
CA ARG A 13 -3.15 2.16 -11.06
C ARG A 13 -3.69 0.73 -11.15
N ALA A 14 -5.02 0.55 -11.22
CA ALA A 14 -5.64 -0.75 -11.44
C ALA A 14 -5.23 -1.38 -12.78
N HIS A 15 -5.16 -0.59 -13.84
CA HIS A 15 -4.73 -1.09 -15.16
C HIS A 15 -3.30 -1.64 -15.13
N LYS A 16 -2.38 -0.98 -14.41
CA LYS A 16 -1.03 -1.53 -14.17
C LYS A 16 -1.07 -2.79 -13.32
N PHE A 17 -1.90 -2.80 -12.28
CA PHE A 17 -2.06 -3.93 -11.37
C PHE A 17 -2.54 -5.20 -12.08
N HIS A 18 -3.40 -5.09 -13.12
CA HIS A 18 -3.88 -6.24 -13.90
C HIS A 18 -2.78 -7.11 -14.51
N ARG A 19 -1.55 -6.60 -14.67
CA ARG A 19 -0.42 -7.39 -15.18
C ARG A 19 0.20 -8.30 -14.11
N LEU A 20 0.04 -7.96 -12.82
CA LEU A 20 0.68 -8.68 -11.71
C LEU A 20 0.20 -10.13 -11.61
N PRO A 21 -1.12 -10.44 -11.61
CA PRO A 21 -1.55 -11.84 -11.51
C PRO A 21 -1.05 -12.71 -12.67
N GLY A 22 -0.92 -12.14 -13.87
CA GLY A 22 -0.39 -12.84 -15.04
C GLY A 22 1.10 -13.14 -14.94
N LEU A 23 1.89 -12.24 -14.34
CA LEU A 23 3.31 -12.45 -14.06
C LEU A 23 3.53 -13.48 -12.95
N CYS A 24 2.76 -13.39 -11.86
CA CYS A 24 2.84 -14.35 -10.76
C CYS A 24 2.52 -15.78 -11.24
N LYS A 25 1.49 -15.95 -12.08
CA LYS A 25 1.16 -17.27 -12.69
C LYS A 25 2.26 -17.85 -13.57
N ARG A 26 3.20 -17.03 -14.04
CA ARG A 26 4.35 -17.45 -14.86
C ARG A 26 5.60 -17.73 -14.01
N GLY A 27 5.49 -17.72 -12.67
CA GLY A 27 6.61 -17.91 -11.76
C GLY A 27 7.53 -16.71 -11.65
N VAL A 28 7.09 -15.52 -12.06
CA VAL A 28 7.88 -14.28 -11.96
C VAL A 28 7.65 -13.65 -10.59
N ILE A 29 8.74 -13.38 -9.86
CA ILE A 29 8.71 -12.61 -8.62
C ILE A 29 8.51 -11.13 -8.98
N VAL A 30 7.51 -10.49 -8.39
CA VAL A 30 7.25 -9.06 -8.60
C VAL A 30 7.43 -8.30 -7.30
N ILE A 31 8.32 -7.30 -7.32
CA ILE A 31 8.55 -6.39 -6.22
C ILE A 31 7.84 -5.07 -6.52
N THR A 32 7.02 -4.61 -5.58
CA THR A 32 6.26 -3.37 -5.72
C THR A 32 6.64 -2.38 -4.63
N ASP A 33 6.94 -1.14 -5.02
CA ASP A 33 7.00 -0.02 -4.09
C ASP A 33 5.57 0.45 -3.80
N ARG A 34 5.07 0.07 -2.61
CA ARG A 34 3.68 0.21 -2.11
C ARG A 34 2.68 -0.78 -2.71
N TYR A 35 1.70 -1.12 -1.89
CA TYR A 35 0.61 -2.02 -2.24
C TYR A 35 -0.75 -1.35 -1.99
N PRO A 36 -1.72 -1.44 -2.92
CA PRO A 36 -3.04 -0.87 -2.72
C PRO A 36 -3.73 -1.53 -1.52
N GLN A 37 -4.36 -0.73 -0.67
CA GLN A 37 -5.12 -1.23 0.46
C GLN A 37 -6.55 -0.68 0.47
N ALA A 38 -7.47 -1.46 1.02
CA ALA A 38 -8.88 -1.10 1.12
C ALA A 38 -9.34 -0.86 2.58
N GLU A 39 -8.46 -1.03 3.57
CA GLU A 39 -8.81 -0.96 4.99
C GLU A 39 -8.99 0.47 5.49
N VAL A 40 -8.14 1.40 5.05
CA VAL A 40 -8.22 2.81 5.44
C VAL A 40 -8.51 3.69 4.22
N PRO A 41 -9.60 4.49 4.22
CA PRO A 41 -9.88 5.43 3.14
C PRO A 41 -8.88 6.60 3.18
N GLY A 42 -8.48 7.09 2.01
CA GLY A 42 -7.56 8.22 1.88
C GLY A 42 -6.44 7.97 0.88
N PHE A 43 -6.32 8.87 -0.09
CA PHE A 43 -5.25 8.85 -1.10
C PHE A 43 -3.84 8.85 -0.47
N TYR A 44 -3.70 9.45 0.72
CA TYR A 44 -2.43 9.51 1.47
C TYR A 44 -2.01 8.19 2.11
N PHE A 45 -2.95 7.25 2.23
CA PHE A 45 -2.73 5.91 2.79
C PHE A 45 -2.87 4.84 1.71
N ASP A 46 -2.77 5.18 0.42
CA ASP A 46 -3.00 4.22 -0.67
C ASP A 46 -4.38 3.54 -0.64
N GLY A 47 -5.37 4.21 -0.04
CA GLY A 47 -6.78 3.83 -0.02
C GLY A 47 -7.65 4.67 -0.94
N THR A 48 -8.97 4.48 -0.87
CA THR A 48 -9.92 5.18 -1.77
C THR A 48 -9.78 6.70 -1.66
N GLY A 49 -9.50 7.37 -2.78
CA GLY A 49 -9.33 8.82 -2.81
C GLY A 49 -10.67 9.57 -2.69
N LEU A 50 -11.75 8.97 -3.19
CA LEU A 50 -13.10 9.55 -3.20
C LEU A 50 -13.94 9.19 -1.97
N GLY A 51 -13.58 8.14 -1.23
CA GLY A 51 -14.26 7.77 0.02
C GLY A 51 -14.13 8.85 1.10
N ALA A 52 -13.03 9.62 1.06
CA ALA A 52 -12.78 10.73 1.98
C ALA A 52 -13.49 12.04 1.60
N VAL A 53 -13.97 12.16 0.36
CA VAL A 53 -14.69 13.37 -0.10
C VAL A 53 -16.17 13.16 0.16
N LYS A 54 -16.77 13.96 1.05
CA LYS A 54 -18.24 13.99 1.24
C LYS A 54 -18.91 14.27 -0.10
N ALA A 55 -19.36 13.21 -0.76
CA ALA A 55 -19.92 13.27 -2.10
C ALA A 55 -21.36 13.80 -2.04
N GLU A 56 -21.53 15.11 -2.29
CA GLU A 56 -22.84 15.78 -2.23
C GLU A 56 -23.81 15.35 -3.35
N SER A 57 -23.29 14.85 -4.48
CA SER A 57 -24.10 14.48 -5.66
C SER A 57 -24.24 12.96 -5.88
N TRP A 58 -25.36 12.50 -6.46
CA TRP A 58 -25.60 11.08 -6.80
C TRP A 58 -24.52 10.47 -7.72
N LEU A 59 -24.07 11.22 -8.73
CA LEU A 59 -22.99 10.81 -9.62
C LEU A 59 -21.67 10.58 -8.86
N ALA A 60 -21.35 11.47 -7.90
CA ALA A 60 -20.15 11.37 -7.08
C ALA A 60 -20.20 10.15 -6.15
N ARG A 61 -21.36 9.85 -5.55
CA ARG A 61 -21.57 8.62 -4.76
C ARG A 61 -21.38 7.35 -5.59
N LYS A 62 -21.89 7.32 -6.82
CA LYS A 62 -21.72 6.19 -7.74
C LYS A 62 -20.25 5.99 -8.14
N LEU A 63 -19.51 7.07 -8.37
CA LEU A 63 -18.08 7.04 -8.66
C LEU A 63 -17.26 6.55 -7.46
N ALA A 64 -17.55 7.03 -6.25
CA ALA A 64 -16.89 6.57 -5.03
C ALA A 64 -17.13 5.08 -4.77
N ALA A 65 -18.36 4.59 -4.93
CA ALA A 65 -18.68 3.17 -4.79
C ALA A 65 -18.01 2.27 -5.85
N ARG A 66 -17.68 2.84 -7.02
CA ARG A 66 -16.96 2.13 -8.08
C ARG A 66 -15.45 2.11 -7.83
N GLU A 67 -14.90 3.21 -7.31
CA GLU A 67 -13.51 3.23 -6.84
C GLU A 67 -13.30 2.25 -5.68
N LEU A 68 -14.20 2.23 -4.70
CA LEU A 68 -14.13 1.29 -3.58
C LEU A 68 -14.07 -0.17 -4.06
N ARG A 69 -14.96 -0.56 -4.97
CA ARG A 69 -14.94 -1.91 -5.55
C ARG A 69 -13.63 -2.24 -6.28
N LEU A 70 -13.03 -1.25 -6.95
CA LEU A 70 -11.77 -1.41 -7.65
C LEU A 70 -10.61 -1.61 -6.65
N TYR A 71 -10.58 -0.86 -5.55
CA TYR A 71 -9.60 -1.07 -4.47
C TYR A 71 -9.81 -2.38 -3.74
N GLN A 72 -11.05 -2.79 -3.47
CA GLN A 72 -11.38 -4.10 -2.90
C GLN A 72 -10.89 -5.24 -3.79
N TRP A 73 -11.07 -5.13 -5.11
CA TRP A 73 -10.56 -6.13 -6.06
C TRP A 73 -9.02 -6.17 -6.11
N MET A 74 -8.35 -5.02 -5.97
CA MET A 74 -6.88 -5.03 -5.85
C MET A 74 -6.43 -5.64 -4.53
N ALA A 75 -7.07 -5.28 -3.41
CA ALA A 75 -6.75 -5.78 -2.08
C ALA A 75 -7.11 -7.27 -1.87
N SER A 76 -8.01 -7.83 -2.69
CA SER A 76 -8.32 -9.26 -2.65
C SER A 76 -7.19 -10.13 -3.19
N HIS A 77 -6.27 -9.56 -3.98
CA HIS A 77 -5.03 -10.23 -4.31
C HIS A 77 -4.10 -10.06 -3.12
N LEU A 78 -3.72 -11.15 -2.48
CA LEU A 78 -2.87 -11.09 -1.29
C LEU A 78 -1.41 -11.20 -1.72
N PRO A 79 -0.54 -10.26 -1.31
CA PRO A 79 0.89 -10.42 -1.48
C PRO A 79 1.40 -11.57 -0.60
N THR A 80 2.39 -12.31 -1.09
CA THR A 80 3.04 -13.40 -0.33
C THR A 80 3.75 -12.86 0.91
N LEU A 81 4.35 -11.68 0.79
CA LEU A 81 5.05 -10.99 1.87
C LEU A 81 4.90 -9.47 1.69
N VAL A 82 4.60 -8.78 2.78
CA VAL A 82 4.66 -7.32 2.88
C VAL A 82 5.79 -6.97 3.82
N ILE A 83 6.78 -6.20 3.35
CA ILE A 83 7.84 -5.67 4.20
C ILE A 83 7.46 -4.24 4.57
N ARG A 84 7.20 -4.01 5.85
CA ARG A 84 6.83 -2.71 6.40
C ARG A 84 8.03 -2.13 7.15
N LEU A 85 8.58 -1.05 6.61
CA LEU A 85 9.63 -0.27 7.25
C LEU A 85 8.98 0.81 8.13
N ASN A 86 8.92 0.56 9.43
CA ASN A 86 8.43 1.51 10.42
C ASN A 86 9.55 2.50 10.78
N ILE A 87 9.26 3.78 10.76
CA ILE A 87 10.21 4.82 11.16
C ILE A 87 9.44 5.89 11.91
N ASP A 88 10.01 6.43 12.98
CA ASP A 88 9.37 7.52 13.71
C ASP A 88 9.31 8.80 12.86
N ALA A 89 8.29 9.61 13.12
CA ALA A 89 8.01 10.80 12.33
C ALA A 89 9.15 11.84 12.41
N ASP A 90 9.86 11.89 13.53
CA ASP A 90 10.94 12.84 13.78
C ASP A 90 12.21 12.45 12.98
N THR A 91 12.59 11.16 12.97
CA THR A 91 13.69 10.63 12.15
C THR A 91 13.34 10.69 10.65
N ALA A 92 12.09 10.42 10.27
CA ALA A 92 11.64 10.56 8.88
C ALA A 92 11.73 12.03 8.41
N HIS A 93 11.37 12.98 9.28
CA HIS A 93 11.46 14.41 8.98
C HIS A 93 12.93 14.88 8.90
N ALA A 94 13.81 14.37 9.77
CA ALA A 94 15.24 14.66 9.73
C ALA A 94 15.91 14.20 8.42
N ARG A 95 15.47 13.07 7.85
CA ARG A 95 15.98 12.56 6.56
C ARG A 95 15.40 13.26 5.34
N LYS A 96 14.17 13.80 5.42
CA LYS A 96 13.52 14.58 4.35
C LYS A 96 12.64 15.70 4.94
N PRO A 97 13.16 16.95 5.03
CA PRO A 97 12.41 18.07 5.60
C PRO A 97 11.25 18.56 4.73
N ASP A 98 11.09 18.09 3.50
CA ASP A 98 10.04 18.50 2.56
C ASP A 98 8.62 18.05 2.94
N HIS A 99 8.47 17.16 3.93
CA HIS A 99 7.17 16.65 4.36
C HIS A 99 6.65 17.36 5.62
N LYS A 100 5.37 17.79 5.57
CA LYS A 100 4.66 18.34 6.74
C LYS A 100 4.64 17.31 7.87
N LEU A 101 5.22 17.67 9.02
CA LEU A 101 5.34 16.86 10.24
C LEU A 101 4.00 16.24 10.68
N SER A 102 2.88 16.96 10.51
CA SER A 102 1.53 16.45 10.80
C SER A 102 1.16 15.23 9.95
N MET A 103 1.52 15.22 8.66
CA MET A 103 1.27 14.09 7.76
C MET A 103 2.14 12.87 8.10
N LEU A 104 3.35 13.08 8.62
CA LEU A 104 4.23 12.00 9.08
C LEU A 104 3.72 11.37 10.38
N ARG A 105 3.14 12.18 11.28
CA ARG A 105 2.49 11.70 12.52
C ARG A 105 1.24 10.87 12.24
N ASP A 106 0.41 11.28 11.28
CA ASP A 106 -0.76 10.49 10.89
C ASP A 106 -0.35 9.16 10.19
N LYS A 107 0.74 9.16 9.44
CA LYS A 107 1.27 7.94 8.82
C LYS A 107 1.83 6.95 9.83
N THR A 108 2.53 7.44 10.85
CA THR A 108 3.14 6.59 11.88
C THR A 108 2.11 6.00 12.83
N SER A 109 0.91 6.58 12.97
CA SER A 109 -0.19 5.99 13.74
C SER A 109 -1.04 5.00 12.93
N VAL A 110 -1.29 5.29 11.65
CA VAL A 110 -2.21 4.49 10.82
C VAL A 110 -1.52 3.30 10.15
N ILE A 111 -0.32 3.49 9.59
CA ILE A 111 0.36 2.44 8.80
C ILE A 111 0.65 1.16 9.60
N PRO A 112 1.02 1.22 10.90
CA PRO A 112 1.18 0.03 11.73
C PRO A 112 -0.12 -0.77 11.95
N THR A 113 -1.29 -0.13 11.82
CA THR A 113 -2.60 -0.77 12.05
C THR A 113 -3.18 -1.47 10.82
N LEU A 114 -2.50 -1.38 9.68
CA LEU A 114 -2.94 -1.99 8.42
C LEU A 114 -2.59 -3.47 8.40
N HIS A 115 -3.59 -4.31 8.11
CA HIS A 115 -3.44 -5.76 8.07
C HIS A 115 -3.26 -6.31 6.65
N PHE A 116 -3.37 -5.47 5.63
CA PHE A 116 -3.29 -5.85 4.21
C PHE A 116 -4.11 -7.10 3.87
N ASN A 117 -5.36 -7.15 4.37
CA ASN A 117 -6.29 -8.25 4.19
C ASN A 117 -5.76 -9.61 4.74
N GLY A 118 -4.92 -9.56 5.76
CA GLY A 118 -4.33 -10.74 6.43
C GLY A 118 -3.07 -11.27 5.75
N ALA A 119 -2.40 -10.46 4.92
CA ALA A 119 -1.12 -10.85 4.33
C ALA A 119 -0.04 -11.09 5.39
N THR A 120 0.99 -11.87 5.05
CA THR A 120 2.16 -12.01 5.92
C THR A 120 2.94 -10.71 5.91
N ILE A 121 3.06 -10.06 7.07
CA ILE A 121 3.76 -8.78 7.23
C ILE A 121 5.04 -9.01 8.03
N LEU A 122 6.16 -8.53 7.49
CA LEU A 122 7.42 -8.38 8.19
C LEU A 122 7.56 -6.91 8.61
N ASP A 123 7.58 -6.67 9.90
CA ASP A 123 7.87 -5.36 10.49
C ASP A 123 9.36 -5.19 10.73
N LEU A 124 9.94 -4.16 10.12
CA LEU A 124 11.34 -3.76 10.30
C LEU A 124 11.42 -2.32 10.80
N ASP A 125 12.42 -2.00 11.61
CA ASP A 125 12.69 -0.63 12.04
C ASP A 125 13.64 0.05 11.06
N GLY A 126 13.19 1.18 10.47
CA GLY A 126 13.98 1.99 9.55
C GLY A 126 15.11 2.78 10.21
N ARG A 127 15.25 2.69 11.55
CA ARG A 127 16.37 3.22 12.33
C ARG A 127 17.54 2.25 12.44
N ASP A 128 17.29 0.95 12.23
CA ASP A 128 18.32 -0.07 12.33
C ASP A 128 19.39 0.10 11.22
N PRO A 129 20.61 -0.42 11.43
CA PRO A 129 21.65 -0.41 10.40
C PRO A 129 21.17 -1.04 9.09
N TYR A 130 21.48 -0.39 7.97
CA TYR A 130 21.04 -0.85 6.64
C TYR A 130 21.38 -2.31 6.37
N ALA A 131 22.56 -2.77 6.80
CA ALA A 131 23.00 -4.15 6.61
C ALA A 131 22.06 -5.16 7.31
N GLU A 132 21.60 -4.84 8.52
CA GLU A 132 20.69 -5.68 9.31
C GLU A 132 19.28 -5.69 8.70
N VAL A 133 18.79 -4.53 8.27
CA VAL A 133 17.48 -4.40 7.59
C VAL A 133 17.48 -5.19 6.27
N LEU A 134 18.58 -5.11 5.51
CA LEU A 134 18.73 -5.82 4.25
C LEU A 134 18.77 -7.33 4.46
N ASP A 135 19.57 -7.81 5.42
CA ASP A 135 19.69 -9.23 5.74
C ASP A 135 18.35 -9.82 6.21
N ALA A 136 17.66 -9.13 7.13
CA ALA A 136 16.34 -9.53 7.60
C ALA A 136 15.30 -9.57 6.47
N SER A 137 15.35 -8.61 5.55
CA SER A 137 14.47 -8.57 4.37
C SER A 137 14.71 -9.76 3.45
N LEU A 138 15.97 -10.07 3.13
CA LEU A 138 16.34 -11.18 2.25
C LEU A 138 15.93 -12.52 2.87
N HIS A 139 16.21 -12.72 4.16
CA HIS A 139 15.84 -13.94 4.88
C HIS A 139 14.33 -14.19 4.85
N ALA A 140 13.53 -13.14 5.05
CA ALA A 140 12.08 -13.23 5.00
C ALA A 140 11.56 -13.53 3.58
N ILE A 141 12.17 -12.95 2.54
CA ILE A 141 11.84 -13.22 1.15
C ILE A 141 12.09 -14.70 0.83
N ASP A 142 13.26 -15.24 1.19
CA ASP A 142 13.60 -16.64 0.95
C ASP A 142 12.66 -17.59 1.68
N ALA A 143 12.33 -17.28 2.94
CA ALA A 143 11.35 -18.05 3.71
C ALA A 143 9.94 -18.03 3.09
N ALA A 144 9.52 -16.88 2.55
CA ALA A 144 8.22 -16.72 1.90
C ALA A 144 8.14 -17.45 0.56
N LEU A 145 9.20 -17.41 -0.24
CA LEU A 145 9.30 -18.12 -1.52
C LEU A 145 9.41 -19.64 -1.32
N GLY A 146 10.15 -20.09 -0.31
CA GLY A 146 10.26 -21.51 0.05
C GLY A 146 8.92 -22.14 0.45
N LYS A 147 8.07 -21.41 1.18
CA LYS A 147 6.72 -21.86 1.55
C LYS A 147 5.75 -21.93 0.37
N SER A 148 5.94 -21.09 -0.65
CA SER A 148 5.04 -21.02 -1.82
C SER A 148 5.25 -22.16 -2.82
N ASN A 149 6.32 -22.96 -2.70
CA ASN A 149 6.67 -24.08 -3.58
C ASN A 149 6.22 -25.46 -3.04
N THR A 150 5.43 -25.48 -1.96
CA THR A 150 4.81 -26.68 -1.35
C THR A 150 3.30 -26.55 -1.39
#